data_AF-A0ABD3QFL7-F1
#
_entry.id   AF-A0ABD3QFL7-F1
#
_cell.length_a   1.000
_cell.length_b   1.000
_cell.length_c   1.000
_cell.angle_alpha   90.00
_cell.angle_beta   90.00
_cell.angle_gamma   90.00
#
_symmetry.space_group_name_H-M   'P 1'
#
loop_
_entity.id
_entity.type
_entity.pdbx_description
1 polymer ?
#
loop_
_entity_poly.entity_id
_entity_poly.type
_entity_poly.pdbx_seq_one_letter_code
_entity_poly.pdbx_strand_id
1 'polypeptide(L)'
;MLVLLILGAVALLAIPLFLILPAYTLTLAVITILRARCPPPRGVGDPSSSSTTEIDGSPSPSPPSHPWSRLETSFFRGTVFHVRHRPIAHSFKYPLHFCAVDLDESSELFGSDGVRPHPRPADDRRRGASRPDPRGSLWPLSSLMSLRDAHHLRNGEGGAGTNADASSLSMRERISNLVRERTRGRLDLRSTDEDPSRRRRIVLVTHLMYYGYCFNPVSFFFVLRPKSATTRDGHGRRDEEEEEEDVEAVVVEVSNTPWNEMHVYVLHPESVDTVEYSAHSSMEGSPDVGTDSLTHRYKWRKGFHVSPFMTMDHDYDWKFRVGRDRIWVEARMVRRKPDDAAASGADVTTRTAGDGGGDEYRDGQLFFTAGFDVRRAVRPTSTYPLQLARVILRFPSYCLMIQLWIHYEALRLLIKGVEFVPHPRGSETGASRAIAALMGPAFRAMNVIDGWRSGWRVGREGKIKGA
;
A
#
# COMPACT_ATOMS: atom_id res chain seq x y z
N MET A 1 46.52 -10.94 10.34
CA MET A 1 45.75 -11.72 11.34
C MET A 1 44.34 -11.16 11.55
N LEU A 2 44.18 -9.87 11.91
CA LEU A 2 42.86 -9.23 12.10
C LEU A 2 41.95 -9.30 10.85
N VAL A 3 42.50 -9.04 9.66
CA VAL A 3 41.73 -9.13 8.39
C VAL A 3 41.25 -10.56 8.09
N LEU A 4 42.07 -11.58 8.38
CA LEU A 4 41.71 -12.98 8.22
C LEU A 4 40.64 -13.43 9.23
N LEU A 5 40.71 -12.92 10.47
CA LEU A 5 39.68 -13.13 11.48
C LEU A 5 38.35 -12.47 11.09
N ILE A 6 38.40 -11.26 10.54
CA ILE A 6 37.22 -10.54 10.04
C ILE A 6 36.63 -11.29 8.83
N LEU A 7 37.44 -11.70 7.86
CA LEU A 7 36.99 -12.48 6.70
C LEU A 7 36.40 -13.83 7.12
N GLY A 8 37.02 -14.52 8.08
CA GLY A 8 36.50 -15.76 8.66
C GLY A 8 35.17 -15.56 9.37
N ALA A 9 35.03 -14.51 10.18
CA ALA A 9 33.78 -14.16 10.86
C ALA A 9 32.67 -13.76 9.87
N VAL A 10 33.00 -12.98 8.82
CA VAL A 10 32.07 -12.62 7.75
C VAL A 10 31.64 -13.87 6.97
N ALA A 11 32.56 -14.78 6.66
CA ALA A 11 32.23 -16.05 6.00
C ALA A 11 31.33 -16.94 6.86
N LEU A 12 31.60 -17.04 8.18
CA LEU A 12 30.77 -17.75 9.14
C LEU A 12 29.36 -17.15 9.27
N LEU A 13 29.23 -15.81 9.20
CA LEU A 13 27.94 -15.12 9.18
C LEU A 13 27.23 -15.19 7.82
N ALA A 14 27.96 -15.39 6.72
CA ALA A 14 27.42 -15.51 5.38
C ALA A 14 26.79 -16.89 5.11
N ILE A 15 27.34 -17.98 5.67
CA ILE A 15 26.80 -19.35 5.52
C ILE A 15 25.31 -19.45 5.89
N PRO A 16 24.83 -18.97 7.08
CA PRO A 16 23.42 -19.03 7.41
C PRO A 16 22.54 -18.20 6.47
N LEU A 17 23.05 -17.07 5.98
CA LEU A 17 22.32 -16.18 5.07
C LEU A 17 22.17 -16.75 3.66
N PHE A 18 23.21 -17.39 3.12
CA PHE A 18 23.24 -17.83 1.72
C PHE A 18 22.93 -19.32 1.51
N LEU A 19 23.01 -20.17 2.54
CA LEU A 19 22.74 -21.61 2.43
C LEU A 19 21.56 -22.05 3.31
N ILE A 20 21.59 -21.72 4.60
CA ILE A 20 20.59 -22.22 5.56
C ILE A 20 19.23 -21.56 5.31
N LEU A 21 19.20 -20.24 5.15
CA LEU A 21 17.95 -19.50 4.97
C LEU A 21 17.20 -19.87 3.68
N PRO A 22 17.86 -19.98 2.50
CA PRO A 22 17.22 -20.51 1.29
C PRO A 22 16.69 -21.93 1.45
N ALA A 23 17.50 -22.85 2.00
CA ALA A 23 17.10 -24.23 2.21
C ALA A 23 15.91 -24.34 3.17
N TYR A 24 15.93 -23.60 4.27
CA TYR A 24 14.84 -23.55 5.25
C TYR A 24 13.55 -23.00 4.64
N THR A 25 13.62 -21.87 3.93
CA THR A 25 12.46 -21.26 3.27
C THR A 25 11.84 -22.20 2.22
N LEU A 26 12.68 -22.87 1.41
CA LEU A 26 12.21 -23.85 0.43
C LEU A 26 11.58 -25.06 1.10
N THR A 27 12.16 -25.55 2.19
CA THR A 27 11.61 -26.65 2.99
C THR A 27 10.23 -26.32 3.53
N LEU A 28 10.04 -25.12 4.11
CA LEU A 28 8.71 -24.68 4.56
C LEU A 28 7.70 -24.57 3.42
N ALA A 29 8.12 -24.11 2.23
CA ALA A 29 7.25 -24.05 1.06
C ALA A 29 6.82 -25.45 0.60
N VAL A 30 7.73 -26.43 0.58
CA VAL A 30 7.41 -27.83 0.26
C VAL A 30 6.46 -28.42 1.30
N ILE A 31 6.72 -28.22 2.59
CA ILE A 31 5.83 -28.68 3.68
C ILE A 31 4.44 -28.08 3.53
N THR A 32 4.34 -26.79 3.18
CA THR A 32 3.06 -26.11 2.93
C THR A 32 2.28 -26.77 1.78
N ILE A 33 2.96 -27.12 0.68
CA ILE A 33 2.35 -27.84 -0.45
C ILE A 33 1.90 -29.24 -0.05
N LEU A 34 2.74 -30.00 0.66
CA LEU A 34 2.41 -31.35 1.11
C LEU A 34 1.20 -31.35 2.04
N ARG A 35 1.16 -30.41 2.99
CA ARG A 35 0.05 -30.23 3.92
C ARG A 35 -1.27 -29.94 3.19
N ALA A 36 -1.24 -29.07 2.18
CA ALA A 36 -2.41 -28.75 1.37
C ALA A 36 -2.94 -29.93 0.54
N ARG A 37 -2.13 -30.97 0.31
CA ARG A 37 -2.52 -32.19 -0.41
C ARG A 37 -3.04 -33.30 0.51
N CYS A 38 -2.81 -33.20 1.83
CA CYS A 38 -3.31 -34.17 2.80
C CYS A 38 -4.75 -33.82 3.19
N PRO A 39 -5.72 -34.74 3.03
CA PRO A 39 -7.07 -34.54 3.57
C PRO A 39 -7.01 -34.36 5.09
N PRO A 40 -7.85 -33.51 5.69
CA PRO A 40 -7.98 -33.50 7.15
C PRO A 40 -8.39 -34.90 7.62
N PRO A 41 -7.90 -35.36 8.79
CA PRO A 41 -8.35 -36.63 9.35
C PRO A 41 -9.87 -36.58 9.47
N ARG A 42 -10.57 -37.56 8.89
CA ARG A 42 -12.02 -37.72 9.07
C ARG A 42 -12.28 -37.74 10.57
N GLY A 43 -12.98 -36.72 11.07
CA GLY A 43 -13.43 -36.70 12.45
C GLY A 43 -14.20 -37.99 12.74
N VAL A 44 -13.94 -38.57 13.90
CA VAL A 44 -14.74 -39.65 14.47
C VAL A 44 -16.21 -39.26 14.30
N GLY A 45 -16.94 -40.07 13.53
CA GLY A 45 -18.34 -39.80 13.21
C GLY A 45 -19.16 -39.65 14.49
N ASP A 46 -20.02 -38.65 14.51
CA ASP A 46 -21.17 -38.62 15.41
C ASP A 46 -22.01 -39.90 15.12
N PRO A 47 -22.22 -40.81 16.08
CA PRO A 47 -22.86 -42.11 15.83
C PRO A 47 -24.39 -42.03 15.62
N SER A 48 -24.93 -40.88 15.20
CA SER A 48 -26.39 -40.62 15.19
C SER A 48 -27.00 -40.20 13.86
N SER A 49 -26.41 -40.58 12.71
CA SER A 49 -27.11 -40.46 11.42
C SER A 49 -27.08 -41.77 10.64
N SER A 50 -28.03 -42.64 10.94
CA SER A 50 -28.36 -43.80 10.14
C SER A 50 -29.11 -43.40 8.87
N SER A 51 -28.70 -44.03 7.77
CA SER A 51 -29.47 -44.35 6.55
C SER A 51 -30.10 -43.20 5.74
N THR A 52 -29.62 -42.99 4.51
CA THR A 52 -30.37 -43.42 3.31
C THR A 52 -29.43 -43.53 2.11
N THR A 53 -29.54 -44.64 1.40
CA THR A 53 -28.83 -44.94 0.15
C THR A 53 -29.56 -44.20 -0.98
N GLU A 54 -28.98 -43.13 -1.52
CA GLU A 54 -29.41 -42.58 -2.81
C GLU A 54 -28.29 -42.77 -3.84
N ILE A 55 -28.60 -43.58 -4.84
CA ILE A 55 -27.87 -43.69 -6.09
C ILE A 55 -28.27 -42.45 -6.90
N ASP A 56 -27.42 -41.42 -6.94
CA ASP A 56 -27.63 -40.29 -7.85
C ASP A 56 -26.41 -40.12 -8.77
N GLY A 57 -26.68 -40.14 -10.07
CA GLY A 57 -25.75 -40.04 -11.19
C GLY A 57 -25.22 -38.62 -11.38
N SER A 58 -24.57 -38.09 -10.35
CA SER A 58 -23.89 -36.80 -10.42
C SER A 58 -22.56 -36.91 -11.21
N PRO A 59 -22.22 -35.92 -12.04
CA PRO A 59 -20.96 -35.93 -12.79
C PRO A 59 -19.78 -36.00 -11.81
N SER A 60 -18.79 -36.84 -12.14
CA SER A 60 -17.63 -37.10 -11.28
C SER A 60 -17.09 -35.80 -10.67
N PRO A 61 -16.77 -35.75 -9.37
CA PRO A 61 -16.20 -34.54 -8.78
C PRO A 61 -14.92 -34.21 -9.55
N SER A 62 -14.89 -33.04 -10.17
CA SER A 62 -13.68 -32.44 -10.73
C SER A 62 -12.55 -32.58 -9.70
N PRO A 63 -11.31 -32.87 -10.12
CA PRO A 63 -10.20 -33.06 -9.18
C PRO A 63 -10.14 -31.87 -8.21
N PRO A 64 -9.84 -32.10 -6.92
CA PRO A 64 -9.87 -31.04 -5.93
C PRO A 64 -8.95 -29.91 -6.39
N SER A 65 -9.55 -28.77 -6.70
CA SER A 65 -8.81 -27.55 -7.02
C SER A 65 -7.93 -27.22 -5.82
N HIS A 66 -6.62 -27.10 -6.02
CA HIS A 66 -5.70 -26.74 -4.93
C HIS A 66 -6.16 -25.45 -4.23
N PRO A 67 -5.90 -25.28 -2.92
CA PRO A 67 -6.51 -24.21 -2.12
C PRO A 67 -6.18 -22.80 -2.63
N TRP A 68 -5.09 -22.66 -3.38
CA TRP A 68 -4.63 -21.38 -3.91
C TRP A 68 -5.09 -21.08 -5.34
N SER A 69 -5.77 -22.01 -6.01
CA SER A 69 -6.09 -21.88 -7.44
C SER A 69 -7.10 -20.77 -7.77
N ARG A 70 -7.79 -20.22 -6.77
CA ARG A 70 -8.82 -19.19 -6.92
C ARG A 70 -8.57 -17.96 -6.05
N LEU A 71 -7.32 -17.71 -5.66
CA LEU A 71 -6.98 -16.53 -4.87
C LEU A 71 -6.88 -15.29 -5.74
N GLU A 72 -7.48 -14.20 -5.26
CA GLU A 72 -7.26 -12.87 -5.82
C GLU A 72 -5.99 -12.22 -5.26
N THR A 73 -5.58 -12.62 -4.04
CA THR A 73 -4.34 -12.15 -3.41
C THR A 73 -3.10 -12.49 -4.24
N SER A 74 -2.27 -11.49 -4.53
CA SER A 74 -1.15 -11.63 -5.48
C SER A 74 0.03 -10.72 -5.20
N PHE A 75 1.16 -11.04 -5.84
CA PHE A 75 2.41 -10.27 -5.72
C PHE A 75 2.68 -9.50 -6.98
N PHE A 76 3.02 -8.23 -6.80
CA PHE A 76 3.35 -7.30 -7.84
C PHE A 76 4.82 -6.93 -7.76
N ARG A 77 5.44 -6.71 -8.92
CA ARG A 77 6.83 -6.26 -9.05
C ARG A 77 6.88 -5.07 -9.99
N GLY A 78 7.71 -4.10 -9.66
CA GLY A 78 7.97 -2.98 -10.56
C GLY A 78 9.00 -2.02 -10.02
N THR A 79 8.82 -0.74 -10.34
CA THR A 79 9.77 0.32 -9.99
C THR A 79 9.04 1.47 -9.32
N VAL A 80 9.65 2.00 -8.28
CA VAL A 80 9.28 3.27 -7.65
C VAL A 80 10.26 4.34 -8.11
N PHE A 81 9.76 5.55 -8.34
CA PHE A 81 10.59 6.70 -8.65
C PHE A 81 10.20 7.89 -7.78
N HIS A 82 11.19 8.71 -7.46
CA HIS A 82 11.05 9.95 -6.70
C HIS A 82 11.77 11.04 -7.49
N VAL A 83 11.10 12.17 -7.68
CA VAL A 83 11.64 13.36 -8.34
C VAL A 83 11.27 14.57 -7.51
N ARG A 84 12.29 15.19 -6.92
CA ARG A 84 12.22 16.52 -6.37
C ARG A 84 12.59 17.51 -7.47
N HIS A 85 11.70 18.46 -7.71
CA HIS A 85 11.88 19.53 -8.69
C HIS A 85 12.47 20.80 -8.06
N ARG A 86 12.16 21.06 -6.78
CA ARG A 86 12.54 22.28 -6.05
C ARG A 86 12.91 22.02 -4.59
N PRO A 87 13.70 22.91 -3.95
CA PRO A 87 14.50 23.97 -4.58
C PRO A 87 15.71 23.41 -5.36
N ILE A 88 16.20 22.22 -4.99
CA ILE A 88 17.31 21.54 -5.64
C ILE A 88 16.80 20.25 -6.28
N ALA A 89 17.02 20.12 -7.59
CA ALA A 89 16.63 18.94 -8.34
C ALA A 89 17.33 17.69 -7.80
N HIS A 90 16.55 16.64 -7.59
CA HIS A 90 17.07 15.36 -7.14
C HIS A 90 16.09 14.25 -7.51
N SER A 91 16.59 13.18 -8.10
CA SER A 91 15.74 12.04 -8.48
C SER A 91 16.46 10.73 -8.25
N PHE A 92 15.69 9.71 -7.89
CA PHE A 92 16.17 8.34 -7.79
C PHE A 92 15.02 7.37 -8.10
N LYS A 93 15.40 6.14 -8.47
CA LYS A 93 14.46 5.06 -8.78
C LYS A 93 15.00 3.74 -8.25
N TYR A 94 14.12 2.85 -7.81
CA TYR A 94 14.50 1.57 -7.25
C TYR A 94 13.41 0.52 -7.48
N PRO A 95 13.78 -0.77 -7.61
CA PRO A 95 12.81 -1.84 -7.75
C PRO A 95 12.03 -2.03 -6.44
N LEU A 96 10.74 -2.34 -6.55
CA LEU A 96 9.88 -2.62 -5.42
C LEU A 96 8.95 -3.80 -5.71
N HIS A 97 8.54 -4.51 -4.65
CA HIS A 97 7.48 -5.52 -4.71
C HIS A 97 6.38 -5.16 -3.73
N PHE A 98 5.13 -5.26 -4.17
CA PHE A 98 3.96 -5.13 -3.31
C PHE A 98 3.21 -6.45 -3.23
N CYS A 99 2.54 -6.68 -2.12
CA CYS A 99 1.50 -7.68 -2.02
C CYS A 99 0.15 -6.96 -2.12
N ALA A 100 -0.70 -7.38 -3.05
CA ALA A 100 -2.10 -6.97 -3.13
C ALA A 100 -2.92 -8.07 -2.44
N VAL A 101 -3.38 -7.81 -1.22
CA VAL A 101 -4.12 -8.75 -0.39
C VAL A 101 -5.60 -8.41 -0.45
N ASP A 102 -6.41 -9.38 -0.85
CA ASP A 102 -7.85 -9.28 -0.62
C ASP A 102 -8.13 -9.48 0.87
N LEU A 103 -8.75 -8.48 1.51
CA LEU A 103 -9.05 -8.54 2.93
C LEU A 103 -10.02 -9.68 3.29
N ASP A 104 -10.85 -10.15 2.36
CA ASP A 104 -11.73 -11.29 2.59
C ASP A 104 -10.99 -12.64 2.59
N GLU A 105 -9.83 -12.70 1.94
CA GLU A 105 -8.95 -13.88 1.89
C GLU A 105 -7.89 -13.92 2.98
N SER A 106 -7.57 -12.75 3.53
CA SER A 106 -6.43 -12.53 4.40
C SER A 106 -6.30 -13.51 5.58
N SER A 107 -7.37 -13.74 6.36
CA SER A 107 -7.31 -14.65 7.51
C SER A 107 -7.19 -16.12 7.13
N GLU A 108 -7.73 -16.51 5.97
CA GLU A 108 -7.59 -17.89 5.47
C GLU A 108 -6.16 -18.14 4.98
N LEU A 109 -5.49 -17.14 4.42
CA LEU A 109 -4.12 -17.24 3.94
C LEU A 109 -3.10 -17.23 5.10
N PHE A 110 -3.22 -16.24 5.99
CA PHE A 110 -2.20 -15.94 7.00
C PHE A 110 -2.52 -16.45 8.40
N GLY A 111 -3.75 -16.94 8.65
CA GLY A 111 -4.20 -17.40 9.95
C GLY A 111 -4.74 -16.28 10.85
N SER A 112 -5.34 -16.67 11.97
CA SER A 112 -6.02 -15.78 12.92
C SER A 112 -5.12 -15.12 13.97
N ASP A 113 -3.84 -15.52 14.03
CA ASP A 113 -2.89 -15.01 15.04
C ASP A 113 -2.50 -13.54 14.81
N GLY A 114 -2.49 -13.10 13.55
CA GLY A 114 -2.12 -11.73 13.16
C GLY A 114 -3.17 -10.98 12.34
N VAL A 115 -4.16 -11.70 11.80
CA VAL A 115 -5.22 -11.16 10.94
C VAL A 115 -6.56 -11.55 11.56
N ARG A 116 -7.41 -10.56 11.82
CA ARG A 116 -8.75 -10.81 12.34
C ARG A 116 -9.66 -11.33 11.22
N PRO A 117 -10.35 -12.47 11.41
CA PRO A 117 -11.23 -12.99 10.39
C PRO A 117 -12.43 -12.08 10.19
N HIS A 118 -12.81 -11.87 8.94
CA HIS A 118 -14.08 -11.23 8.58
C HIS A 118 -15.02 -12.27 7.97
N PRO A 119 -16.31 -12.30 8.33
CA PRO A 119 -17.26 -13.25 7.76
C PRO A 119 -17.38 -13.08 6.24
N ARG A 120 -17.13 -14.16 5.49
CA ARG A 120 -17.51 -14.20 4.06
C ARG A 120 -18.99 -14.49 3.87
N PRO A 121 -19.58 -14.04 2.73
CA PRO A 121 -20.92 -14.43 2.31
C PRO A 121 -21.09 -15.96 2.26
N ALA A 122 -22.33 -16.42 2.47
CA ALA A 122 -22.64 -17.84 2.59
C ALA A 122 -22.40 -18.65 1.30
N ASP A 123 -22.41 -18.00 0.13
CA ASP A 123 -22.24 -18.67 -1.17
C ASP A 123 -20.81 -19.17 -1.40
N ASP A 124 -19.82 -18.53 -0.75
CA ASP A 124 -18.44 -19.04 -0.69
C ASP A 124 -18.28 -20.20 0.30
N ARG A 125 -19.11 -20.26 1.35
CA ARG A 125 -19.04 -21.35 2.35
C ARG A 125 -19.52 -22.69 1.79
N ARG A 126 -20.44 -22.68 0.82
CA ARG A 126 -20.88 -23.90 0.11
C ARG A 126 -19.81 -24.48 -0.81
N ARG A 127 -18.73 -23.75 -1.10
CA ARG A 127 -17.62 -24.18 -1.97
C ARG A 127 -16.52 -24.99 -1.25
N GLY A 128 -16.89 -25.81 -0.26
CA GLY A 128 -16.05 -26.90 0.26
C GLY A 128 -15.10 -26.57 1.42
N ALA A 129 -15.41 -25.57 2.26
CA ALA A 129 -14.53 -25.25 3.39
C ALA A 129 -14.82 -26.14 4.61
N SER A 130 -13.89 -27.07 4.88
CA SER A 130 -13.63 -27.57 6.23
C SER A 130 -13.38 -26.39 7.20
N ARG A 131 -13.60 -26.60 8.50
CA ARG A 131 -13.36 -25.58 9.55
C ARG A 131 -12.00 -24.89 9.30
N PRO A 132 -11.92 -23.55 9.24
CA PRO A 132 -10.69 -22.85 8.85
C PRO A 132 -9.54 -23.26 9.79
N ASP A 133 -8.39 -23.63 9.23
CA ASP A 133 -7.20 -23.85 10.07
C ASP A 133 -6.79 -22.49 10.66
N PRO A 134 -6.71 -22.36 12.00
CA PRO A 134 -6.35 -21.09 12.64
C PRO A 134 -4.96 -20.57 12.21
N ARG A 135 -4.09 -21.43 11.68
CA ARG A 135 -2.76 -21.03 11.19
C ARG A 135 -2.76 -20.55 9.73
N GLY A 136 -3.87 -20.73 9.01
CA GLY A 136 -4.00 -20.39 7.59
C GLY A 136 -3.44 -21.44 6.63
N SER A 137 -3.76 -21.28 5.35
CA SER A 137 -3.39 -22.20 4.27
C SER A 137 -1.92 -22.09 3.86
N LEU A 138 -1.26 -20.95 4.11
CA LEU A 138 0.16 -20.74 3.81
C LEU A 138 1.09 -21.20 4.94
N TRP A 139 0.56 -21.70 6.06
CA TRP A 139 1.40 -22.25 7.12
C TRP A 139 2.02 -23.59 6.70
N PRO A 140 3.32 -23.84 7.00
CA PRO A 140 4.21 -23.05 7.85
C PRO A 140 5.00 -21.93 7.15
N LEU A 141 4.92 -21.79 5.82
CA LEU A 141 5.67 -20.74 5.11
C LEU A 141 5.31 -19.31 5.58
N SER A 142 4.05 -19.07 5.95
CA SER A 142 3.58 -17.79 6.50
C SER A 142 4.28 -17.34 7.79
N SER A 143 4.99 -18.24 8.48
CA SER A 143 5.82 -17.86 9.63
C SER A 143 6.98 -16.92 9.26
N LEU A 144 7.43 -16.95 8.00
CA LEU A 144 8.48 -16.07 7.48
C LEU A 144 7.92 -14.80 6.85
N MET A 145 6.64 -14.82 6.47
CA MET A 145 5.97 -13.74 5.75
C MET A 145 4.49 -13.67 6.14
N SER A 146 4.08 -12.63 6.84
CA SER A 146 2.71 -12.49 7.34
C SER A 146 2.14 -11.08 7.14
N LEU A 147 0.83 -10.99 6.92
CA LEU A 147 0.07 -9.76 7.13
C LEU A 147 -0.21 -9.61 8.63
N ARG A 148 -0.17 -8.37 9.14
CA ARG A 148 -0.57 -8.07 10.52
C ARG A 148 -1.49 -6.86 10.56
N ASP A 149 -2.68 -7.04 11.14
CA ASP A 149 -3.65 -5.96 11.29
C ASP A 149 -3.12 -4.84 12.18
N ALA A 150 -2.34 -5.20 13.19
CA ALA A 150 -1.73 -4.26 14.15
C ALA A 150 -0.72 -3.28 13.50
N HIS A 151 -0.27 -3.54 12.28
CA HIS A 151 0.66 -2.66 11.56
C HIS A 151 -0.04 -1.56 10.76
N HIS A 152 -1.37 -1.64 10.62
CA HIS A 152 -2.18 -0.74 9.81
C HIS A 152 -3.18 0.03 10.68
N LEU A 153 -3.48 1.26 10.26
CA LEU A 153 -4.40 2.20 10.91
C LEU A 153 -4.05 2.42 12.40
N ARG A 154 -2.76 2.56 12.72
CA ARG A 154 -2.23 2.67 14.10
C ARG A 154 -2.60 3.98 14.80
N ASN A 155 -3.13 4.95 14.06
CA ASN A 155 -3.70 6.20 14.57
C ASN A 155 -5.06 6.01 15.27
N GLY A 156 -5.62 4.79 15.26
CA GLY A 156 -6.90 4.47 15.91
C GLY A 156 -8.13 4.81 15.06
N GLU A 157 -7.93 5.36 13.86
CA GLU A 157 -9.02 5.64 12.92
C GLU A 157 -9.69 4.33 12.42
N GLY A 158 -10.98 4.42 12.09
CA GLY A 158 -11.81 3.27 11.73
C GLY A 158 -12.23 2.38 12.91
N GLY A 159 -11.86 2.75 14.15
CA GLY A 159 -12.34 2.08 15.37
C GLY A 159 -13.85 2.24 15.59
N ALA A 160 -14.42 1.42 16.47
CA ALA A 160 -15.80 1.60 16.91
C ALA A 160 -15.84 2.75 17.92
N GLY A 161 -16.55 3.83 17.57
CA GLY A 161 -16.54 5.14 18.27
C GLY A 161 -17.03 5.18 19.73
N THR A 162 -17.02 4.09 20.48
CA THR A 162 -17.36 4.04 21.92
C THR A 162 -16.71 2.83 22.57
N ASN A 163 -15.62 2.99 23.34
CA ASN A 163 -14.98 2.01 24.26
C ASN A 163 -14.77 0.55 23.81
N ALA A 164 -15.13 0.18 22.59
CA ALA A 164 -14.88 -1.12 21.99
C ALA A 164 -13.46 -1.06 21.43
N ASP A 165 -12.62 -1.89 22.03
CA ASP A 165 -11.20 -1.96 21.73
C ASP A 165 -11.02 -2.13 20.22
N ALA A 166 -10.35 -1.18 19.54
CA ALA A 166 -10.11 -1.23 18.10
C ALA A 166 -9.39 -2.53 17.66
N SER A 167 -8.83 -3.26 18.64
CA SER A 167 -8.26 -4.60 18.56
C SER A 167 -9.25 -5.73 18.23
N SER A 168 -10.56 -5.47 18.33
CA SER A 168 -11.64 -6.46 18.12
C SER A 168 -12.17 -6.51 16.68
N LEU A 169 -12.06 -5.40 15.93
CA LEU A 169 -12.58 -5.29 14.57
C LEU A 169 -11.62 -5.86 13.54
N SER A 170 -12.17 -6.42 12.45
CA SER A 170 -11.36 -6.81 11.30
C SER A 170 -10.84 -5.59 10.54
N MET A 171 -9.73 -5.74 9.81
CA MET A 171 -9.21 -4.67 8.97
C MET A 171 -10.25 -4.16 7.97
N ARG A 172 -11.07 -5.06 7.39
CA ARG A 172 -12.15 -4.70 6.46
C ARG A 172 -13.22 -3.85 7.14
N GLU A 173 -13.61 -4.18 8.37
CA GLU A 173 -14.58 -3.41 9.15
C GLU A 173 -14.07 -2.02 9.49
N ARG A 174 -12.78 -1.92 9.85
CA ARG A 174 -12.12 -0.64 10.15
C ARG A 174 -12.10 0.28 8.92
N ILE A 175 -11.76 -0.26 7.75
CA ILE A 175 -11.81 0.50 6.49
C ILE A 175 -13.25 0.88 6.14
N SER A 176 -14.22 -0.02 6.33
CA SER A 176 -15.63 0.27 6.08
C SER A 176 -16.16 1.39 6.96
N ASN A 177 -15.80 1.41 8.26
CA ASN A 177 -16.11 2.51 9.17
C ASN A 177 -15.51 3.82 8.66
N LEU A 178 -14.22 3.81 8.33
CA LEU A 178 -13.51 5.01 7.92
C LEU A 178 -14.08 5.61 6.62
N VAL A 179 -14.36 4.76 5.62
CA VAL A 179 -14.97 5.20 4.36
C VAL A 179 -16.34 5.80 4.60
N ARG A 180 -17.19 5.15 5.42
CA ARG A 180 -18.51 5.67 5.76
C ARG A 180 -18.42 7.01 6.49
N GLU A 181 -17.51 7.14 7.46
CA GLU A 181 -17.30 8.37 8.22
C GLU A 181 -16.87 9.53 7.31
N ARG A 182 -15.80 9.32 6.52
CA ARG A 182 -15.24 10.37 5.66
C ARG A 182 -16.15 10.75 4.50
N THR A 183 -17.03 9.84 4.06
CA THR A 183 -18.06 10.13 3.04
C THR A 183 -19.39 10.58 3.62
N ARG A 184 -19.47 10.88 4.93
CA ARG A 184 -20.71 11.31 5.62
C ARG A 184 -21.89 10.35 5.39
N GLY A 185 -21.61 9.05 5.32
CA GLY A 185 -22.59 8.00 5.10
C GLY A 185 -23.02 7.79 3.65
N ARG A 186 -22.47 8.54 2.68
CA ARG A 186 -22.82 8.40 1.25
C ARG A 186 -22.32 7.08 0.65
N LEU A 187 -21.21 6.55 1.17
CA LEU A 187 -20.69 5.25 0.79
C LEU A 187 -20.64 4.33 2.02
N ASP A 188 -21.52 3.34 2.08
CA ASP A 188 -21.53 2.29 3.10
C ASP A 188 -21.29 0.92 2.47
N LEU A 189 -20.10 0.37 2.68
CA LEU A 189 -19.68 -0.91 2.11
C LEU A 189 -20.50 -2.09 2.70
N ARG A 190 -20.98 -1.96 3.93
CA ARG A 190 -21.73 -3.02 4.64
C ARG A 190 -23.10 -3.28 4.05
N SER A 191 -23.69 -2.25 3.45
CA SER A 191 -24.99 -2.34 2.77
C SER A 191 -25.01 -3.37 1.63
N THR A 192 -23.82 -3.83 1.21
CA THR A 192 -23.64 -4.71 0.07
C THR A 192 -23.07 -6.07 0.44
N ASP A 193 -22.81 -6.33 1.74
CA ASP A 193 -22.23 -7.59 2.18
C ASP A 193 -23.22 -8.77 2.07
N GLU A 194 -24.54 -8.51 2.04
CA GLU A 194 -25.58 -9.56 1.89
C GLU A 194 -25.68 -10.11 0.46
N ASP A 195 -25.42 -9.29 -0.56
CA ASP A 195 -25.51 -9.67 -1.97
C ASP A 195 -24.11 -9.81 -2.58
N PRO A 196 -23.63 -11.05 -2.83
CA PRO A 196 -22.30 -11.29 -3.39
C PRO A 196 -22.04 -10.55 -4.70
N SER A 197 -23.06 -10.37 -5.54
CA SER A 197 -22.93 -9.71 -6.85
C SER A 197 -22.71 -8.20 -6.76
N ARG A 198 -23.05 -7.60 -5.62
CA ARG A 198 -22.93 -6.15 -5.37
C ARG A 198 -21.88 -5.83 -4.33
N ARG A 199 -21.33 -6.83 -3.67
CA ARG A 199 -20.36 -6.69 -2.59
C ARG A 199 -19.08 -6.05 -3.09
N ARG A 200 -18.60 -5.05 -2.35
CA ARG A 200 -17.31 -4.40 -2.69
C ARG A 200 -16.16 -5.24 -2.19
N ARG A 201 -15.15 -5.44 -3.04
CA ARG A 201 -13.88 -6.03 -2.61
C ARG A 201 -12.97 -4.95 -2.05
N ILE A 202 -12.19 -5.27 -1.02
CA ILE A 202 -11.18 -4.35 -0.50
C ILE A 202 -9.81 -4.99 -0.68
N VAL A 203 -9.00 -4.41 -1.55
CA VAL A 203 -7.65 -4.90 -1.85
C VAL A 203 -6.62 -3.98 -1.21
N LEU A 204 -5.86 -4.51 -0.26
CA LEU A 204 -4.73 -3.84 0.38
C LEU A 204 -3.45 -4.07 -0.41
N VAL A 205 -2.90 -3.00 -1.00
CA VAL A 205 -1.56 -2.99 -1.59
C VAL A 205 -0.56 -2.47 -0.58
N THR A 206 0.29 -3.36 -0.09
CA THR A 206 1.20 -3.11 1.04
C THR A 206 2.45 -4.01 0.99
N HIS A 207 3.41 -3.77 1.89
CA HIS A 207 4.42 -4.77 2.23
C HIS A 207 3.96 -5.61 3.41
N LEU A 208 4.17 -6.92 3.30
CA LEU A 208 4.00 -7.85 4.40
C LEU A 208 5.15 -7.70 5.40
N MET A 209 5.00 -8.32 6.57
CA MET A 209 6.11 -8.51 7.50
C MET A 209 6.96 -9.68 7.00
N TYR A 210 8.27 -9.48 6.82
CA TYR A 210 9.21 -10.52 6.44
C TYR A 210 10.26 -10.70 7.55
N TYR A 211 10.41 -11.91 8.07
CA TYR A 211 11.32 -12.23 9.19
C TYR A 211 11.18 -11.27 10.39
N GLY A 212 9.96 -10.87 10.71
CA GLY A 212 9.70 -9.94 11.83
C GLY A 212 9.86 -8.46 11.49
N TYR A 213 10.38 -8.11 10.31
CA TYR A 213 10.57 -6.73 9.88
C TYR A 213 9.49 -6.30 8.89
N CYS A 214 8.94 -5.10 9.08
CA CYS A 214 7.92 -4.53 8.22
C CYS A 214 8.16 -3.02 8.09
N PHE A 215 8.09 -2.51 6.86
CA PHE A 215 8.29 -1.11 6.54
C PHE A 215 7.31 -0.69 5.45
N ASN A 216 6.30 0.11 5.80
CA ASN A 216 5.25 0.58 4.91
C ASN A 216 5.21 2.11 4.91
N PRO A 217 5.94 2.80 4.00
CA PRO A 217 5.87 4.26 3.90
C PRO A 217 4.50 4.74 3.41
N VAL A 218 3.87 3.93 2.55
CA VAL A 218 2.50 4.12 2.08
C VAL A 218 1.85 2.77 1.81
N SER A 219 0.58 2.65 2.16
CA SER A 219 -0.28 1.50 1.86
C SER A 219 -1.60 1.98 1.24
N PHE A 220 -2.14 1.22 0.31
CA PHE A 220 -3.36 1.58 -0.41
C PHE A 220 -4.44 0.54 -0.19
N PHE A 221 -5.64 0.96 0.20
CA PHE A 221 -6.82 0.12 0.19
C PHE A 221 -7.70 0.54 -0.97
N PHE A 222 -7.74 -0.29 -2.02
CA PHE A 222 -8.63 -0.09 -3.16
C PHE A 222 -9.98 -0.73 -2.85
N VAL A 223 -11.03 0.09 -2.82
CA VAL A 223 -12.42 -0.38 -2.76
C VAL A 223 -12.90 -0.58 -4.19
N LEU A 224 -13.14 -1.82 -4.54
CA LEU A 224 -13.49 -2.25 -5.89
C LEU A 224 -14.97 -2.59 -5.96
N ARG A 225 -15.65 -2.05 -6.96
CA ARG A 225 -17.05 -2.32 -7.26
C ARG A 225 -17.12 -3.27 -8.46
N PRO A 226 -17.87 -4.37 -8.37
CA PRO A 226 -18.15 -5.22 -9.53
C PRO A 226 -18.87 -4.42 -10.62
N LYS A 227 -18.43 -4.52 -11.89
CA LYS A 227 -19.23 -4.01 -13.02
C LYS A 227 -20.43 -4.94 -13.21
N SER A 228 -21.65 -4.40 -13.11
CA SER A 228 -22.86 -5.18 -13.42
C SER A 228 -22.84 -5.60 -14.90
N ALA A 229 -23.19 -6.85 -15.19
CA ALA A 229 -23.26 -7.43 -16.54
C ALA A 229 -24.29 -6.76 -17.50
N THR A 230 -24.86 -5.60 -17.14
CA THR A 230 -25.99 -4.95 -17.84
C THR A 230 -25.58 -4.07 -19.03
N THR A 231 -24.28 -3.90 -19.32
CA THR A 231 -23.77 -3.13 -20.47
C THR A 231 -22.96 -3.97 -21.47
N ARG A 232 -23.25 -5.27 -21.60
CA ARG A 232 -22.75 -6.07 -22.74
C ARG A 232 -23.85 -6.19 -23.79
N ASP A 233 -23.74 -5.37 -24.84
CA ASP A 233 -24.45 -5.62 -26.09
C ASP A 233 -24.09 -7.04 -26.57
N GLY A 234 -25.13 -7.83 -26.87
CA GLY A 234 -25.11 -9.31 -26.95
C GLY A 234 -24.29 -9.93 -28.10
N HIS A 235 -22.99 -9.63 -28.17
CA HIS A 235 -22.08 -10.24 -29.13
C HIS A 235 -20.70 -10.49 -28.51
N GLY A 236 -20.62 -11.44 -27.59
CA GLY A 236 -19.35 -11.88 -27.00
C GLY A 236 -19.41 -13.37 -26.66
N ARG A 237 -18.50 -14.14 -27.25
CA ARG A 237 -18.31 -15.58 -27.00
C ARG A 237 -17.93 -15.78 -25.54
N ARG A 238 -18.52 -16.80 -24.92
CA ARG A 238 -18.41 -17.14 -23.50
C ARG A 238 -17.10 -17.89 -23.20
N ASP A 239 -15.97 -17.20 -23.37
CA ASP A 239 -14.68 -17.67 -22.88
C ASP A 239 -14.41 -16.90 -21.57
N GLU A 240 -14.30 -17.63 -20.45
CA GLU A 240 -13.95 -17.18 -19.09
C GLU A 240 -14.36 -15.73 -18.76
N GLU A 241 -15.59 -15.54 -18.28
CA GLU A 241 -16.14 -14.26 -17.83
C GLU A 241 -15.26 -13.66 -16.71
N GLU A 242 -14.20 -12.92 -17.07
CA GLU A 242 -13.43 -12.13 -16.11
C GLU A 242 -14.35 -11.06 -15.54
N GLU A 243 -14.63 -11.14 -14.24
CA GLU A 243 -15.38 -10.11 -13.51
C GLU A 243 -14.55 -8.82 -13.55
N GLU A 244 -14.93 -7.90 -14.43
CA GLU A 244 -14.36 -6.56 -14.46
C GLU A 244 -14.81 -5.77 -13.24
N GLU A 245 -13.87 -5.13 -12.57
CA GLU A 245 -14.11 -4.32 -11.38
C GLU A 245 -13.61 -2.90 -11.62
N ASP A 246 -14.35 -1.92 -11.09
CA ASP A 246 -13.97 -0.51 -11.10
C ASP A 246 -13.56 -0.03 -9.72
N VAL A 247 -12.63 0.92 -9.67
CA VAL A 247 -12.23 1.57 -8.42
C VAL A 247 -13.33 2.55 -8.00
N GLU A 248 -14.00 2.26 -6.87
CA GLU A 248 -15.02 3.12 -6.28
C GLU A 248 -14.40 4.13 -5.30
N ALA A 249 -13.44 3.70 -4.48
CA ALA A 249 -12.72 4.57 -3.55
C ALA A 249 -11.30 4.08 -3.31
N VAL A 250 -10.41 4.98 -2.86
CA VAL A 250 -9.04 4.65 -2.45
C VAL A 250 -8.79 5.18 -1.05
N VAL A 251 -8.39 4.32 -0.11
CA VAL A 251 -7.90 4.77 1.19
C VAL A 251 -6.37 4.75 1.15
N VAL A 252 -5.74 5.90 1.42
CA VAL A 252 -4.29 6.05 1.41
C VAL A 252 -3.81 6.18 2.85
N GLU A 253 -3.10 5.17 3.32
CA GLU A 253 -2.41 5.18 4.60
C GLU A 253 -0.97 5.62 4.38
N VAL A 254 -0.56 6.71 5.01
CA VAL A 254 0.80 7.26 4.92
C VAL A 254 1.45 7.21 6.30
N SER A 255 2.66 6.68 6.38
CA SER A 255 3.48 6.73 7.59
C SER A 255 4.66 7.68 7.41
N ASN A 256 5.12 8.28 8.51
CA ASN A 256 6.33 9.10 8.50
C ASN A 256 7.50 8.37 9.18
N THR A 257 8.65 8.44 8.53
CA THR A 257 9.89 7.76 8.92
C THR A 257 10.94 8.78 9.32
N PRO A 258 10.67 9.49 10.43
CA PRO A 258 11.36 9.29 11.71
C PRO A 258 10.44 9.35 12.95
N TRP A 259 9.17 9.75 12.80
CA TRP A 259 8.23 9.96 13.92
C TRP A 259 7.29 8.78 14.16
N ASN A 260 7.24 7.80 13.25
CA ASN A 260 6.42 6.59 13.36
C ASN A 260 4.93 6.88 13.59
N GLU A 261 4.48 8.03 13.11
CA GLU A 261 3.07 8.42 13.06
C GLU A 261 2.45 7.88 11.77
N MET A 262 1.12 7.90 11.75
CA MET A 262 0.32 7.43 10.62
C MET A 262 -0.84 8.38 10.41
N HIS A 263 -1.15 8.63 9.14
CA HIS A 263 -2.29 9.43 8.73
C HIS A 263 -2.98 8.79 7.54
N VAL A 264 -4.30 8.93 7.49
CA VAL A 264 -5.13 8.24 6.51
C VAL A 264 -5.99 9.24 5.77
N TYR A 265 -6.06 9.10 4.45
CA TYR A 265 -6.94 9.88 3.58
C TYR A 265 -7.92 8.94 2.89
N VAL A 266 -9.20 9.29 2.85
CA VAL A 266 -10.20 8.59 2.04
C VAL A 266 -10.45 9.39 0.76
N LEU A 267 -10.05 8.84 -0.38
CA LEU A 267 -10.22 9.45 -1.69
C LEU A 267 -11.48 8.90 -2.35
N HIS A 268 -12.50 9.75 -2.40
CA HIS A 268 -13.80 9.49 -2.99
C HIS A 268 -14.45 10.84 -3.31
N PRO A 269 -15.27 10.99 -4.36
CA PRO A 269 -15.87 12.29 -4.72
C PRO A 269 -16.67 12.95 -3.58
N GLU A 270 -17.35 12.13 -2.77
CA GLU A 270 -18.13 12.57 -1.59
C GLU A 270 -17.32 12.61 -0.29
N SER A 271 -16.00 12.39 -0.33
CA SER A 271 -15.17 12.39 0.87
C SER A 271 -14.82 13.81 1.30
N VAL A 272 -14.85 14.06 2.61
CA VAL A 272 -14.36 15.31 3.21
C VAL A 272 -12.88 15.59 2.94
N ASP A 273 -12.10 14.55 2.63
CA ASP A 273 -10.68 14.70 2.32
C ASP A 273 -10.46 15.17 0.88
N THR A 274 -11.40 14.92 -0.03
CA THR A 274 -11.22 15.18 -1.47
C THR A 274 -11.72 16.57 -1.83
N VAL A 275 -10.88 17.36 -2.52
CA VAL A 275 -11.21 18.71 -3.00
C VAL A 275 -11.65 18.68 -4.46
N GLU A 276 -10.91 17.97 -5.30
CA GLU A 276 -11.26 17.79 -6.72
C GLU A 276 -11.14 16.32 -7.10
N TYR A 277 -12.05 15.88 -7.97
CA TYR A 277 -12.05 14.55 -8.55
C TYR A 277 -12.34 14.62 -10.05
N SER A 278 -11.63 13.80 -10.83
CA SER A 278 -11.97 13.55 -12.22
C SER A 278 -11.57 12.13 -12.62
N ALA A 279 -12.28 11.56 -13.59
CA ALA A 279 -11.98 10.24 -14.13
C ALA A 279 -12.06 10.28 -15.66
N HIS A 280 -11.01 9.78 -16.32
CA HIS A 280 -10.90 9.81 -17.78
C HIS A 280 -10.44 8.45 -18.31
N SER A 281 -11.09 7.95 -19.35
CA SER A 281 -10.61 6.78 -20.10
C SER A 281 -9.36 7.17 -20.88
N SER A 282 -8.32 6.37 -20.81
CA SER A 282 -7.06 6.64 -21.52
C SER A 282 -7.18 6.08 -22.95
N MET A 283 -7.46 6.92 -23.96
CA MET A 283 -7.42 6.50 -25.37
C MET A 283 -6.01 6.50 -25.98
N GLU A 284 -4.99 7.04 -25.29
CA GLU A 284 -3.65 7.22 -25.88
C GLU A 284 -2.58 6.30 -25.30
N GLY A 285 -2.01 5.43 -26.16
CA GLY A 285 -0.56 5.44 -26.35
C GLY A 285 0.32 4.37 -25.67
N SER A 286 -0.19 3.23 -25.18
CA SER A 286 0.69 2.10 -24.85
C SER A 286 0.10 0.75 -25.29
N PRO A 287 0.78 -0.03 -26.16
CA PRO A 287 0.23 -1.28 -26.75
C PRO A 287 0.02 -2.45 -25.78
N ASP A 288 0.23 -2.23 -24.49
CA ASP A 288 0.47 -3.28 -23.48
C ASP A 288 -0.53 -3.18 -22.30
N VAL A 289 -1.60 -2.38 -22.48
CA VAL A 289 -2.65 -2.14 -21.50
C VAL A 289 -3.96 -2.62 -22.11
N GLY A 290 -4.62 -3.55 -21.42
CA GLY A 290 -5.99 -3.96 -21.77
C GLY A 290 -6.89 -2.74 -21.92
N THR A 291 -7.78 -2.81 -22.90
CA THR A 291 -8.43 -1.72 -23.65
C THR A 291 -9.30 -0.75 -22.85
N ASP A 292 -9.35 -0.78 -21.50
CA ASP A 292 -10.37 0.00 -20.77
C ASP A 292 -10.01 0.39 -19.31
N SER A 293 -8.77 0.79 -19.03
CA SER A 293 -8.42 1.23 -17.65
C SER A 293 -8.75 2.72 -17.43
N LEU A 294 -9.77 3.00 -16.61
CA LEU A 294 -10.11 4.35 -16.15
C LEU A 294 -8.99 4.93 -15.28
N THR A 295 -8.58 6.18 -15.55
CA THR A 295 -7.62 6.89 -14.70
C THR A 295 -8.37 7.81 -13.75
N HIS A 296 -8.31 7.53 -12.46
CA HIS A 296 -8.90 8.37 -11.41
C HIS A 296 -7.88 9.38 -10.91
N ARG A 297 -8.24 10.67 -10.90
CA ARG A 297 -7.42 11.76 -10.37
C ARG A 297 -8.11 12.38 -9.17
N TYR A 298 -7.39 12.48 -8.06
CA TYR A 298 -7.86 13.11 -6.82
C TYR A 298 -6.90 14.23 -6.44
N LYS A 299 -7.44 15.39 -6.07
CA LYS A 299 -6.67 16.45 -5.42
C LYS A 299 -7.18 16.71 -4.01
N TRP A 300 -6.25 16.87 -3.07
CA TRP A 300 -6.57 17.17 -1.67
C TRP A 300 -5.45 17.90 -0.96
N ARG A 301 -5.77 18.47 0.20
CA ARG A 301 -4.80 19.22 1.00
C ARG A 301 -3.87 18.29 1.76
N LYS A 302 -2.56 18.60 1.77
CA LYS A 302 -1.58 17.87 2.58
C LYS A 302 -1.81 18.15 4.06
N GLY A 303 -2.33 17.15 4.78
CA GLY A 303 -2.58 17.21 6.23
C GLY A 303 -1.46 16.60 7.08
N PHE A 304 -0.46 15.96 6.48
CA PHE A 304 0.54 15.17 7.20
C PHE A 304 2.00 15.52 6.86
N HIS A 305 2.88 15.54 7.88
CA HIS A 305 4.30 15.85 7.72
C HIS A 305 5.12 14.56 7.52
N VAL A 306 5.36 14.23 6.25
CA VAL A 306 5.99 12.96 5.84
C VAL A 306 7.53 13.05 5.75
N SER A 307 8.07 14.24 5.48
CA SER A 307 9.50 14.43 5.25
C SER A 307 9.99 15.72 5.90
N PRO A 308 11.14 15.68 6.61
CA PRO A 308 11.76 16.89 7.19
C PRO A 308 12.26 17.88 6.15
N PHE A 309 12.15 17.59 4.85
CA PHE A 309 12.55 18.52 3.79
C PHE A 309 11.35 19.13 3.06
N MET A 310 10.12 18.84 3.51
CA MET A 310 8.89 19.25 2.84
C MET A 310 7.96 20.00 3.81
N THR A 311 7.60 21.23 3.46
CA THR A 311 6.67 22.05 4.24
C THR A 311 5.22 21.55 4.13
N MET A 312 4.33 22.13 4.94
CA MET A 312 2.90 21.76 5.02
C MET A 312 2.00 22.50 4.03
N ASP A 313 2.49 23.54 3.36
CA ASP A 313 1.76 24.41 2.44
C ASP A 313 1.64 23.84 1.01
N HIS A 314 1.27 22.56 0.92
CA HIS A 314 1.12 21.86 -0.36
C HIS A 314 -0.25 21.20 -0.49
N ASP A 315 -0.65 20.99 -1.73
CA ASP A 315 -1.73 20.11 -2.11
C ASP A 315 -1.16 18.90 -2.86
N TYR A 316 -1.85 17.78 -2.68
CA TYR A 316 -1.61 16.54 -3.39
C TYR A 316 -2.48 16.48 -4.65
N ASP A 317 -1.92 15.98 -5.74
CA ASP A 317 -2.62 15.66 -6.99
C ASP A 317 -2.18 14.27 -7.42
N TRP A 318 -3.01 13.26 -7.14
CA TRP A 318 -2.67 11.86 -7.37
C TRP A 318 -3.54 11.25 -8.43
N LYS A 319 -2.92 10.40 -9.26
CA LYS A 319 -3.55 9.64 -10.32
C LYS A 319 -3.39 8.16 -10.02
N PHE A 320 -4.47 7.42 -10.19
CA PHE A 320 -4.54 5.99 -9.98
C PHE A 320 -5.06 5.32 -11.24
N ARG A 321 -4.37 4.26 -11.66
CA ARG A 321 -4.83 3.31 -12.66
C ARG A 321 -4.62 1.93 -12.09
N VAL A 322 -5.72 1.23 -11.83
CA VAL A 322 -5.71 -0.07 -11.17
C VAL A 322 -6.42 -1.04 -12.11
N GLY A 323 -5.74 -2.14 -12.43
CA GLY A 323 -6.35 -3.27 -13.13
C GLY A 323 -5.85 -4.57 -12.53
N ARG A 324 -6.36 -5.70 -13.05
CA ARG A 324 -6.05 -7.05 -12.55
C ARG A 324 -4.53 -7.31 -12.53
N ASP A 325 -3.81 -6.95 -13.59
CA ASP A 325 -2.39 -7.29 -13.73
C ASP A 325 -1.41 -6.11 -13.63
N ARG A 326 -1.90 -4.88 -13.46
CA ARG A 326 -1.06 -3.68 -13.35
C ARG A 326 -1.67 -2.66 -12.41
N ILE A 327 -0.83 -2.10 -11.55
CA ILE A 327 -1.18 -0.98 -10.66
C ILE A 327 -0.18 0.14 -10.91
N TRP A 328 -0.72 1.29 -11.29
CA TRP A 328 0.06 2.50 -11.53
C TRP A 328 -0.49 3.63 -10.66
N VAL A 329 0.41 4.27 -9.92
CA VAL A 329 0.10 5.42 -9.07
C VAL A 329 1.13 6.50 -9.34
N GLU A 330 0.65 7.72 -9.56
CA GLU A 330 1.49 8.91 -9.63
C GLU A 330 0.97 9.94 -8.63
N ALA A 331 1.83 10.38 -7.73
CA ALA A 331 1.58 11.39 -6.72
C ALA A 331 2.37 12.65 -7.06
N ARG A 332 1.68 13.77 -7.22
CA ARG A 332 2.30 15.10 -7.34
C ARG A 332 2.03 15.91 -6.09
N MET A 333 3.00 16.74 -5.71
CA MET A 333 2.91 17.68 -4.61
C MET A 333 3.16 19.08 -5.14
N VAL A 334 2.17 19.95 -4.95
CA VAL A 334 2.07 21.26 -5.57
C VAL A 334 1.97 22.30 -4.48
N ARG A 335 2.85 23.29 -4.47
CA ARG A 335 2.81 24.37 -3.49
C ARG A 335 1.80 25.43 -3.91
N ARG A 336 0.96 25.85 -2.97
CA ARG A 336 -0.01 26.92 -3.16
C ARG A 336 0.67 28.28 -3.24
N LYS A 337 0.04 29.26 -3.91
CA LYS A 337 0.46 30.66 -3.79
C LYS A 337 0.06 31.21 -2.40
N PRO A 338 0.79 32.21 -1.88
CA PRO A 338 0.49 32.81 -0.58
C PRO A 338 -0.93 33.39 -0.48
N ASP A 339 -1.49 33.89 -1.57
CA ASP A 339 -2.80 34.59 -1.58
C ASP A 339 -3.98 33.63 -1.34
N ASP A 340 -3.87 32.37 -1.75
CA ASP A 340 -4.90 31.33 -1.53
C ASP A 340 -4.88 30.77 -0.10
N ALA A 341 -3.80 31.00 0.65
CA ALA A 341 -3.72 30.56 2.05
C ALA A 341 -4.63 31.39 2.98
N ALA A 342 -4.88 32.65 2.63
CA ALA A 342 -5.74 33.57 3.39
C ALA A 342 -7.24 33.34 3.14
N ALA A 343 -7.63 32.75 2.01
CA ALA A 343 -9.03 32.52 1.64
C ALA A 343 -9.70 31.31 2.34
N SER A 344 -8.96 30.55 3.16
CA SER A 344 -9.49 29.34 3.84
C SER A 344 -10.51 29.59 4.96
N GLY A 345 -11.13 30.78 4.99
CA GLY A 345 -12.23 31.14 5.87
C GLY A 345 -13.50 31.61 5.15
N ALA A 346 -13.58 31.59 3.81
CA ALA A 346 -14.77 32.03 3.09
C ALA A 346 -15.29 30.98 2.10
N ASP A 347 -16.61 30.82 2.13
CA ASP A 347 -17.47 29.90 1.38
C ASP A 347 -17.10 29.78 -0.11
N VAL A 348 -16.90 28.56 -0.61
CA VAL A 348 -16.50 28.29 -1.99
C VAL A 348 -17.76 27.99 -2.82
N THR A 349 -18.27 29.01 -3.50
CA THR A 349 -19.24 28.85 -4.58
C THR A 349 -18.57 28.29 -5.84
N THR A 350 -19.21 27.27 -6.40
CA THR A 350 -18.96 26.58 -7.66
C THR A 350 -18.55 27.51 -8.82
N ARG A 351 -17.40 27.25 -9.46
CA ARG A 351 -17.09 27.76 -10.81
C ARG A 351 -16.98 26.59 -11.80
N THR A 352 -17.75 26.72 -12.86
CA THR A 352 -17.94 25.77 -13.96
C THR A 352 -16.72 25.71 -14.88
N ALA A 353 -16.51 24.52 -15.46
CA ALA A 353 -15.40 24.13 -16.32
C ALA A 353 -15.31 24.92 -17.64
N GLY A 354 -14.09 25.27 -18.04
CA GLY A 354 -13.73 25.72 -19.38
C GLY A 354 -12.74 24.75 -20.00
N ASP A 355 -13.10 24.26 -21.19
CA ASP A 355 -12.37 23.33 -22.05
C ASP A 355 -11.06 23.93 -22.60
N GLY A 356 -10.03 23.09 -22.76
CA GLY A 356 -8.73 23.46 -23.31
C GLY A 356 -7.56 22.67 -22.74
N GLY A 357 -7.21 21.56 -23.39
CA GLY A 357 -6.00 20.79 -23.13
C GLY A 357 -4.73 21.61 -23.37
N GLY A 358 -3.89 21.72 -22.33
CA GLY A 358 -2.56 22.32 -22.40
C GLY A 358 -2.11 22.87 -21.04
N ASP A 359 -1.13 22.20 -20.42
CA ASP A 359 -0.40 22.62 -19.21
C ASP A 359 -1.24 23.19 -18.06
N GLU A 360 -1.99 22.29 -17.42
CA GLU A 360 -2.86 22.55 -16.28
C GLU A 360 -2.06 22.72 -14.96
N TYR A 361 -1.14 23.69 -14.94
CA TYR A 361 -0.41 24.18 -13.77
C TYR A 361 -0.30 25.71 -13.81
N ARG A 362 -1.34 26.40 -14.29
CA ARG A 362 -1.35 27.86 -14.28
C ARG A 362 -1.33 28.48 -12.86
N ASP A 363 -1.53 27.68 -11.80
CA ASP A 363 -1.73 28.25 -10.45
C ASP A 363 -0.78 27.80 -9.32
N GLY A 364 -0.11 26.65 -9.41
CA GLY A 364 0.74 26.13 -8.31
C GLY A 364 2.13 25.68 -8.76
N GLN A 365 3.12 25.74 -7.87
CA GLN A 365 4.50 25.30 -8.17
C GLN A 365 4.67 23.81 -7.88
N LEU A 366 5.07 23.01 -8.87
CA LEU A 366 5.37 21.59 -8.66
C LEU A 366 6.68 21.42 -7.85
N PHE A 367 6.59 20.78 -6.69
CA PHE A 367 7.75 20.55 -5.80
C PHE A 367 8.27 19.13 -5.89
N PHE A 368 7.36 18.17 -5.99
CA PHE A 368 7.70 16.76 -5.89
C PHE A 368 6.76 15.89 -6.72
N THR A 369 7.32 14.84 -7.31
CA THR A 369 6.59 13.77 -7.99
C THR A 369 7.15 12.46 -7.49
N ALA A 370 6.29 11.54 -7.07
CA ALA A 370 6.66 10.15 -6.84
C ALA A 370 5.60 9.26 -7.46
N GLY A 371 5.97 8.03 -7.76
CA GLY A 371 5.03 7.08 -8.29
C GLY A 371 5.62 5.71 -8.38
N PHE A 372 4.75 4.75 -8.66
CA PHE A 372 5.17 3.40 -8.97
C PHE A 372 4.32 2.82 -10.09
N ASP A 373 4.95 1.93 -10.83
CA ASP A 373 4.32 1.10 -11.84
C ASP A 373 4.70 -0.34 -11.56
N VAL A 374 3.72 -1.15 -11.16
CA VAL A 374 3.94 -2.53 -10.78
C VAL A 374 3.03 -3.46 -11.56
N ARG A 375 3.57 -4.59 -11.98
CA ARG A 375 2.85 -5.64 -12.71
C ARG A 375 2.79 -6.92 -11.88
N ARG A 376 1.71 -7.70 -12.04
CA ARG A 376 1.55 -8.99 -11.36
C ARG A 376 2.70 -9.91 -11.74
N ALA A 377 3.45 -10.36 -10.74
CA ALA A 377 4.64 -11.21 -10.90
C ALA A 377 4.37 -12.68 -10.58
N VAL A 378 3.37 -12.95 -9.74
CA VAL A 378 3.02 -14.27 -9.23
C VAL A 378 1.53 -14.47 -9.44
N ARG A 379 1.17 -15.52 -10.18
CA ARG A 379 -0.21 -16.00 -10.26
C ARG A 379 -0.37 -17.21 -9.34
N PRO A 380 -1.38 -17.22 -8.47
CA PRO A 380 -1.67 -18.37 -7.63
C PRO A 380 -1.89 -19.64 -8.47
N THR A 381 -0.98 -20.61 -8.33
CA THR A 381 -1.07 -21.93 -8.95
C THR A 381 -0.78 -23.01 -7.90
N SER A 382 -0.77 -24.29 -8.30
CA SER A 382 -0.38 -25.40 -7.41
C SER A 382 1.01 -25.24 -6.78
N THR A 383 1.87 -24.41 -7.36
CA THR A 383 3.24 -24.13 -6.89
C THR A 383 3.37 -22.79 -6.19
N TYR A 384 2.26 -22.14 -5.83
CA TYR A 384 2.25 -20.80 -5.24
C TYR A 384 3.22 -20.64 -4.05
N PRO A 385 3.30 -21.56 -3.07
CA PRO A 385 4.28 -21.46 -1.97
C PRO A 385 5.74 -21.40 -2.44
N LEU A 386 6.11 -22.11 -3.51
CA LEU A 386 7.47 -22.05 -4.07
C LEU A 386 7.76 -20.70 -4.73
N GLN A 387 6.75 -20.09 -5.34
CA GLN A 387 6.87 -18.74 -5.91
C GLN A 387 7.04 -17.71 -4.79
N LEU A 388 6.28 -17.85 -3.69
CA LEU A 388 6.43 -17.01 -2.49
C LEU A 388 7.81 -17.15 -1.85
N ALA A 389 8.33 -18.37 -1.71
CA ALA A 389 9.67 -18.60 -1.18
C ALA A 389 10.75 -17.78 -1.90
N ARG A 390 10.65 -17.65 -3.24
CA ARG A 390 11.58 -16.81 -4.02
C ARG A 390 11.46 -15.33 -3.72
N VAL A 391 10.26 -14.84 -3.42
CA VAL A 391 10.01 -13.45 -3.03
C VAL A 391 10.56 -13.22 -1.61
N ILE A 392 10.23 -14.11 -0.67
CA ILE A 392 10.67 -14.06 0.73
C ILE A 392 12.19 -14.01 0.85
N LEU A 393 12.93 -14.76 0.02
CA LEU A 393 14.39 -14.75 0.06
C LEU A 393 15.02 -13.45 -0.45
N ARG A 394 14.33 -12.69 -1.29
CA ARG A 394 14.83 -11.42 -1.83
C ARG A 394 14.38 -10.21 -1.03
N PHE A 395 13.18 -10.26 -0.46
CA PHE A 395 12.52 -9.05 0.01
C PHE A 395 13.10 -8.39 1.29
N PRO A 396 13.55 -9.12 2.32
CA PRO A 396 14.02 -8.51 3.56
C PRO A 396 15.29 -7.69 3.33
N SER A 397 16.18 -8.18 2.45
CA SER A 397 17.36 -7.45 2.04
C SER A 397 16.98 -6.20 1.25
N TYR A 398 15.98 -6.27 0.36
CA TYR A 398 15.48 -5.08 -0.35
C TYR A 398 14.89 -4.04 0.59
N CYS A 399 14.03 -4.43 1.54
CA CYS A 399 13.44 -3.49 2.50
C CYS A 399 14.50 -2.76 3.32
N LEU A 400 15.45 -3.50 3.91
CA LEU A 400 16.52 -2.90 4.68
C LEU A 400 17.42 -2.00 3.81
N MET A 401 17.78 -2.46 2.61
CA MET A 401 18.59 -1.70 1.66
C MET A 401 17.88 -0.41 1.23
N ILE A 402 16.59 -0.46 0.91
CA ILE A 402 15.79 0.71 0.55
C ILE A 402 15.72 1.67 1.73
N GLN A 403 15.46 1.18 2.95
CA GLN A 403 15.46 2.03 4.14
C GLN A 403 16.82 2.74 4.31
N LEU A 404 17.94 2.02 4.23
CA LEU A 404 19.27 2.64 4.32
C LEU A 404 19.51 3.65 3.18
N TRP A 405 19.07 3.33 1.96
CA TRP A 405 19.24 4.19 0.80
C TRP A 405 18.41 5.48 0.89
N ILE A 406 17.15 5.43 1.31
CA ILE A 406 16.35 6.66 1.49
C ILE A 406 16.96 7.58 2.55
N HIS A 407 17.58 7.03 3.61
CA HIS A 407 18.30 7.82 4.60
C HIS A 407 19.60 8.40 4.03
N TYR A 408 20.30 7.65 3.17
CA TYR A 408 21.45 8.15 2.44
C TYR A 408 21.08 9.32 1.50
N GLU A 409 19.96 9.23 0.77
CA GLU A 409 19.50 10.34 -0.07
C GLU A 409 19.06 11.55 0.77
N ALA A 410 18.41 11.32 1.93
CA ALA A 410 18.11 12.38 2.90
C ALA A 410 19.39 13.11 3.37
N LEU A 411 20.47 12.36 3.67
CA LEU A 411 21.77 12.94 4.01
C LEU A 411 22.37 13.73 2.84
N ARG A 412 22.24 13.25 1.60
CA ARG A 412 22.69 14.00 0.42
C ARG A 412 21.92 15.31 0.23
N LEU A 413 20.62 15.34 0.55
CA LEU A 413 19.84 16.58 0.51
C LEU A 413 20.33 17.59 1.57
N LEU A 414 20.66 17.12 2.77
CA LEU A 414 21.28 17.94 3.82
C LEU A 414 22.61 18.54 3.36
N ILE A 415 23.49 17.70 2.77
CA ILE A 415 24.78 18.15 2.23
C ILE A 415 24.59 19.18 1.10
N LYS A 416 23.51 19.07 0.32
CA LYS A 416 23.15 20.03 -0.74
C LYS A 416 22.58 21.34 -0.20
N GLY A 417 22.40 21.50 1.11
CA GLY A 417 21.86 22.72 1.71
C GLY A 417 20.35 22.84 1.59
N VAL A 418 19.62 21.72 1.44
CA VAL A 418 18.16 21.75 1.55
C VAL A 418 17.77 22.04 2.99
N GLU A 419 16.89 23.02 3.17
CA GLU A 419 16.37 23.42 4.48
C GLU A 419 15.66 22.26 5.19
N PHE A 420 16.00 22.08 6.47
CA PHE A 420 15.34 21.17 7.38
C PHE A 420 14.12 21.87 7.99
N VAL A 421 12.94 21.31 7.77
CA VAL A 421 11.66 21.74 8.33
C VAL A 421 11.40 20.90 9.58
N PRO A 422 11.41 21.50 10.79
CA PRO A 422 11.12 20.77 12.00
C PRO A 422 9.66 20.29 12.00
N HIS A 423 9.43 19.13 12.62
CA HIS A 423 8.07 18.62 12.81
C HIS A 423 7.26 19.59 13.68
N PRO A 424 5.94 19.76 13.43
CA PRO A 424 5.07 20.50 14.33
C PRO A 424 5.27 20.07 15.79
N ARG A 425 5.38 21.05 16.71
CA ARG A 425 5.70 20.81 18.13
C ARG A 425 4.64 19.94 18.80
N GLY A 426 5.08 18.96 19.59
CA GLY A 426 4.20 18.19 20.50
C GLY A 426 4.15 16.67 20.28
N SER A 427 4.75 16.14 19.21
CA SER A 427 4.69 14.70 18.88
C SER A 427 6.06 14.01 18.72
N GLU A 428 7.11 14.61 19.26
CA GLU A 428 8.47 14.06 19.14
C GLU A 428 8.63 12.71 19.86
N THR A 429 8.92 11.65 19.10
CA THR A 429 9.38 10.37 19.62
C THR A 429 10.82 10.47 20.14
N GLY A 430 11.25 9.54 21.01
CA GLY A 430 12.64 9.49 21.49
C GLY A 430 13.68 9.40 20.36
N ALA A 431 13.35 8.71 19.26
CA ALA A 431 14.19 8.66 18.06
C ALA A 431 14.30 10.02 17.35
N SER A 432 13.18 10.75 17.22
CA SER A 432 13.19 12.09 16.61
C SER A 432 14.00 13.11 17.43
N ARG A 433 13.94 13.03 18.77
CA ARG A 433 14.78 13.84 19.67
C ARG A 433 16.27 13.50 19.52
N ALA A 434 16.61 12.22 19.41
CA ALA A 434 17.99 11.79 19.22
C ALA A 434 18.56 12.25 17.86
N ILE A 435 17.78 12.14 16.78
CA ILE A 435 18.18 12.64 15.45
C ILE A 435 18.31 14.17 15.46
N ALA A 436 17.36 14.89 16.05
CA ALA A 436 17.42 16.35 16.19
C ALA A 436 18.63 16.79 17.05
N ALA A 437 18.96 16.06 18.12
CA ALA A 437 20.12 16.32 18.96
C ALA A 437 21.45 16.03 18.22
N LEU A 438 21.52 14.93 17.46
CA LEU A 438 22.69 14.56 16.65
C LEU A 438 22.93 15.56 15.53
N MET A 439 21.87 16.04 14.89
CA MET A 439 21.93 16.95 13.76
C MET A 439 21.99 18.43 14.17
N GLY A 440 21.63 18.77 15.41
CA GLY A 440 21.62 20.13 15.95
C GLY A 440 22.96 20.89 15.83
N PRO A 441 24.14 20.25 16.08
CA PRO A 441 25.44 20.86 15.81
C PRO A 441 25.68 21.15 14.32
N ALA A 442 25.30 20.21 13.44
CA ALA A 442 25.42 20.38 11.99
C ALA A 442 24.53 21.51 11.46
N PHE A 443 23.30 21.61 11.96
CA PHE A 443 22.36 22.69 11.61
C PHE A 443 22.82 24.06 12.11
N ARG A 444 23.38 24.15 13.32
CA ARG A 444 23.99 25.40 13.82
C ARG A 444 25.18 25.83 12.98
N ALA A 445 26.02 24.90 12.55
CA ALA A 445 27.14 25.19 11.64
C ALA A 445 26.65 25.66 10.26
N MET A 446 25.62 25.01 9.70
CA MET A 446 25.02 25.42 8.43
C MET A 446 24.38 26.81 8.50
N ASN A 447 23.64 27.14 9.57
CA ASN A 447 23.05 28.47 9.76
C ASN A 447 24.12 29.57 9.89
N VAL A 448 25.26 29.27 10.52
CA VAL A 448 26.40 30.20 10.57
C VAL A 448 27.01 30.40 9.18
N ILE A 449 27.13 29.34 8.38
CA ILE A 449 27.64 29.40 7.00
C ILE A 449 26.67 30.18 6.08
N ASP A 450 25.36 29.97 6.22
CA ASP A 450 24.34 30.67 5.45
C ASP A 450 24.20 32.14 5.87
N GLY A 451 24.36 32.45 7.16
CA GLY A 451 24.52 33.82 7.67
C GLY A 451 25.75 34.51 7.08
N TRP A 452 26.86 33.79 6.95
CA TRP A 452 28.10 34.31 6.34
C TRP A 452 27.97 34.52 4.82
N ARG A 453 27.29 33.60 4.12
CA ARG A 453 27.02 33.67 2.67
C ARG A 453 26.00 34.75 2.30
N SER A 454 24.97 34.96 3.11
CA SER A 454 24.00 36.04 2.92
C SER A 454 24.63 37.41 3.17
N GLY A 455 25.48 37.56 4.20
CA GLY A 455 26.30 38.75 4.42
C GLY A 455 27.24 39.06 3.25
N TRP A 456 27.82 38.04 2.62
CA TRP A 456 28.63 38.19 1.41
C TRP A 456 27.83 38.62 0.17
N ARG A 457 26.56 38.19 0.04
CA ARG A 457 25.71 38.53 -1.10
C ARG A 457 25.21 39.99 -1.01
N VAL A 458 24.82 40.44 0.18
CA VAL A 458 24.45 41.84 0.46
C VAL A 458 25.65 42.79 0.28
N GLY A 459 26.85 42.38 0.69
CA GLY A 459 28.08 43.16 0.49
C GLY A 459 28.51 43.32 -0.98
N ARG A 460 28.07 42.42 -1.87
CA ARG A 460 28.37 42.47 -3.30
C ARG A 460 27.34 43.29 -4.09
N GLU A 461 26.07 43.25 -3.71
CA GLU A 461 25.03 44.12 -4.30
C GLU A 461 25.17 45.58 -3.85
N GLY A 462 25.64 45.83 -2.62
CA GLY A 462 25.96 47.19 -2.13
C GLY A 462 27.15 47.85 -2.85
N LYS A 463 28.06 47.07 -3.43
CA LYS A 463 29.22 47.58 -4.19
C LYS A 463 28.94 47.83 -5.67
N ILE A 464 27.85 47.29 -6.23
CA ILE A 464 27.49 47.45 -7.65
C ILE A 464 26.54 48.65 -7.86
N LYS A 465 25.89 49.17 -6.80
CA LYS A 465 25.06 50.39 -6.86
C LYS A 465 25.79 51.68 -6.48
N GLY A 466 27.10 51.63 -6.26
CA GLY A 466 27.92 52.78 -5.81
C GLY A 466 29.16 53.03 -6.65
N ALA A 467 29.14 52.64 -7.93
CA ALA A 467 30.18 52.95 -8.91
C ALA A 467 29.60 53.78 -10.06
#